data_AF-A0A7X8ZBE9-F1
#
_entry.id   AF-A0A7X8ZBE9-F1
#
_cell.length_a   1.000
_cell.length_b   1.000
_cell.length_c   1.000
_cell.angle_alpha   90.00
_cell.angle_beta   90.00
_cell.angle_gamma   90.00
#
_symmetry.space_group_name_H-M   'P 1'
#
loop_
_entity.id
_entity.type
_entity.pdbx_description
1 polymer ?
#
loop_
_entity_poly.entity_id
_entity_poly.type
_entity_poly.pdbx_seq_one_letter_code
_entity_poly.pdbx_strand_id
1 'polypeptide(L)'
;MLILIGNFVGYKVDPITAFPGMLILFLIVVVGLWITKIMPGNLPAVVYVSLLGIVLTMPWFPLGEKVAELTSQVNFLALTTPILGYAGISMGKDLDSFKKNGLKIVIVAIFVFIGTYIGSAVIAHAVLKLTGQI
;
A
#
# COMPACT_ATOMS: atom_id res chain seq x y z
N MET A 1 13.49 5.61 5.43
CA MET A 1 14.01 6.02 6.76
C MET A 1 12.96 5.86 7.86
N LEU A 2 11.72 6.37 7.71
CA LEU A 2 10.63 6.18 8.68
C LEU A 2 10.30 4.69 8.96
N ILE A 3 10.43 3.84 7.93
CA ILE A 3 10.22 2.38 8.03
C ILE A 3 11.23 1.72 8.98
N LEU A 4 12.51 2.11 8.94
CA LEU A 4 13.55 1.54 9.81
C LEU A 4 13.27 1.82 11.28
N ILE A 5 12.87 3.06 11.59
CA ILE A 5 12.55 3.49 12.95
C ILE A 5 11.25 2.83 13.42
N GLY A 6 10.23 2.78 12.57
CA GLY A 6 8.95 2.13 12.90
C GLY A 6 9.06 0.62 13.08
N ASN A 7 9.89 -0.07 12.29
CA ASN A 7 10.07 -1.52 12.39
C ASN A 7 10.80 -1.92 13.68
N PHE A 8 11.77 -1.09 14.12
CA PHE A 8 12.47 -1.24 15.41
C PHE A 8 11.54 -1.01 16.60
N VAL A 9 10.69 0.02 16.56
CA VAL A 9 9.82 0.40 17.69
C VAL A 9 8.55 -0.45 17.78
N GLY A 10 7.98 -0.87 16.64
CA GLY A 10 6.66 -1.50 16.58
C GLY A 10 6.63 -3.02 16.50
N TYR A 11 7.60 -3.67 15.82
CA TYR A 11 7.49 -5.09 15.47
C TYR A 11 8.69 -5.96 15.90
N LYS A 12 9.70 -5.41 16.58
CA LYS A 12 10.92 -6.13 17.01
C LYS A 12 11.60 -6.90 15.88
N VAL A 13 11.50 -6.41 14.65
CA VAL A 13 12.24 -6.98 13.52
C VAL A 13 13.62 -6.32 13.51
N ASP A 14 14.68 -7.14 13.48
CA ASP A 14 16.05 -6.64 13.45
C ASP A 14 16.24 -5.69 12.25
N PRO A 15 16.59 -4.41 12.46
CA PRO A 15 16.75 -3.43 11.39
C PRO A 15 17.78 -3.86 10.34
N ILE A 16 18.68 -4.76 10.72
CA ILE A 16 19.78 -5.28 9.90
C ILE A 16 19.28 -6.32 8.88
N THR A 17 18.28 -7.15 9.23
CA THR A 17 17.70 -8.14 8.30
C THR A 17 16.68 -7.51 7.34
N ALA A 18 15.94 -6.49 7.77
CA ALA A 18 15.00 -5.75 6.92
C ALA A 18 15.66 -4.74 5.96
N PHE A 19 16.93 -4.39 6.18
CA PHE A 19 17.68 -3.43 5.35
C PHE A 19 17.81 -3.84 3.87
N PRO A 20 18.24 -5.07 3.52
CA PRO A 20 18.33 -5.49 2.12
C PRO A 20 16.96 -5.48 1.42
N GLY A 21 15.89 -5.92 2.09
CA GLY A 21 14.52 -5.84 1.54
C GLY A 21 14.07 -4.40 1.28
N MET A 22 14.38 -3.47 2.19
CA MET A 22 14.07 -2.05 2.03
C MET A 22 14.83 -1.41 0.88
N LEU A 23 16.09 -1.80 0.68
CA LEU A 23 16.92 -1.29 -0.42
C LEU A 23 16.39 -1.74 -1.78
N ILE A 24 15.97 -3.01 -1.89
CA ILE A 24 15.33 -3.54 -3.11
C ILE A 24 14.03 -2.77 -3.39
N LEU A 25 13.16 -2.60 -2.39
CA LEU A 25 11.92 -1.83 -2.55
C LEU A 25 12.19 -0.38 -2.96
N PHE A 26 13.22 0.25 -2.39
CA PHE A 26 13.60 1.60 -2.77
C PHE A 26 14.05 1.68 -4.23
N LEU A 27 14.86 0.73 -4.71
CA LEU A 27 15.26 0.66 -6.11
C LEU A 27 14.05 0.46 -7.04
N ILE A 28 13.10 -0.39 -6.67
CA ILE A 28 11.86 -0.61 -7.44
C ILE A 28 11.06 0.70 -7.54
N VAL A 29 10.93 1.43 -6.45
CA VAL A 29 10.23 2.73 -6.43
C VAL A 29 10.95 3.75 -7.33
N VAL A 30 12.28 3.85 -7.24
CA VAL A 30 13.07 4.77 -8.07
C VAL A 30 12.89 4.46 -9.55
N VAL A 31 13.02 3.19 -9.94
CA VAL A 31 12.83 2.75 -11.33
C VAL A 31 11.39 2.98 -11.80
N GLY A 32 10.39 2.66 -10.96
CA GLY A 32 8.98 2.88 -11.28
C GLY A 32 8.61 4.36 -11.43
N LEU A 33 9.18 5.24 -10.61
CA LEU A 33 9.02 6.69 -10.76
C LEU A 33 9.68 7.20 -12.04
N TRP A 34 10.84 6.65 -12.40
CA TRP A 34 11.53 7.01 -13.63
C TRP A 34 10.73 6.61 -14.87
N ILE A 35 10.17 5.40 -14.86
CA ILE A 35 9.26 4.91 -15.90
C ILE A 35 7.99 5.75 -15.98
N THR A 36 7.41 6.13 -14.83
CA THR A 36 6.22 7.00 -14.79
C THR A 36 6.47 8.35 -15.45
N LYS A 37 7.69 8.89 -15.36
CA LYS A 37 8.05 10.17 -16.01
C LYS A 37 8.26 10.07 -17.53
N ILE A 38 8.66 8.89 -18.01
CA ILE A 38 8.97 8.68 -19.44
C ILE A 38 7.72 8.24 -20.21
N MET A 39 6.81 7.52 -19.56
CA MET A 39 5.65 6.93 -20.20
C MET A 39 4.51 7.96 -20.37
N PRO A 40 3.95 8.14 -21.58
CA PRO A 40 2.86 9.07 -21.82
C PRO A 40 1.53 8.50 -21.29
N GLY A 41 1.20 8.83 -20.05
CA GLY A 41 -0.10 8.55 -19.46
C GLY A 41 -0.24 9.18 -18.08
N ASN A 42 -1.41 9.77 -17.78
CA ASN A 42 -1.77 10.31 -16.46
C ASN A 42 -2.00 9.21 -15.40
N LEU A 43 -1.34 8.08 -15.54
CA LEU A 43 -1.44 6.98 -14.58
C LEU A 43 -0.63 7.36 -13.33
N PRO A 44 -1.20 7.24 -12.13
CA PRO A 44 -0.48 7.52 -10.90
C PRO A 44 0.76 6.64 -10.77
N ALA A 45 1.85 7.19 -10.25
CA ALA A 45 3.12 6.48 -10.05
C ALA A 45 2.96 5.14 -9.32
N VAL A 46 2.01 5.07 -8.38
CA VAL A 46 1.72 3.84 -7.62
C VAL A 46 1.40 2.67 -8.54
N VAL A 47 0.74 2.88 -9.68
CA VAL A 47 0.37 1.81 -10.61
C VAL A 47 1.61 1.17 -11.23
N TYR A 48 2.54 1.99 -11.72
CA TYR A 48 3.78 1.52 -12.33
C TYR A 48 4.70 0.83 -11.32
N VAL A 49 4.84 1.41 -10.12
CA VAL A 49 5.62 0.80 -9.04
C VAL A 49 5.03 -0.54 -8.63
N SER A 50 3.70 -0.65 -8.52
CA SER A 50 3.02 -1.91 -8.19
C SER A 50 3.24 -2.98 -9.26
N LEU A 51 3.09 -2.62 -10.53
CA LEU A 51 3.31 -3.54 -11.64
C LEU A 51 4.75 -4.06 -11.70
N LEU A 52 5.73 -3.17 -11.52
CA LEU A 52 7.14 -3.58 -11.43
C LEU A 52 7.40 -4.46 -10.23
N GLY A 53 6.82 -4.12 -9.07
CA GLY A 53 6.91 -4.95 -7.87
C GLY A 53 6.39 -6.36 -8.13
N ILE A 54 5.21 -6.48 -8.76
CA ILE A 54 4.63 -7.76 -9.15
C ILE A 54 5.58 -8.50 -10.10
N VAL A 55 6.00 -7.89 -11.21
CA VAL A 55 6.88 -8.52 -12.22
C VAL A 55 8.18 -9.04 -11.62
N LEU A 56 8.78 -8.30 -10.69
CA LEU A 56 10.04 -8.65 -10.04
C LEU A 56 9.89 -9.73 -8.95
N THR A 57 8.68 -9.96 -8.43
CA THR A 57 8.41 -11.03 -7.45
C THR A 57 7.81 -12.29 -8.08
N MET A 58 7.53 -12.30 -9.39
CA MET A 58 6.98 -13.47 -10.06
C MET A 58 8.00 -14.64 -10.07
N PRO A 59 7.52 -15.89 -10.00
CA PRO A 59 8.39 -17.07 -9.93
C PRO A 59 9.23 -17.31 -11.20
N TRP A 60 8.87 -16.72 -12.35
CA TRP A 60 9.69 -16.84 -13.57
C TRP A 60 10.95 -15.97 -13.54
N PHE A 61 11.03 -15.00 -12.62
CA PHE A 61 12.18 -14.11 -12.53
C PHE A 61 13.28 -14.79 -11.70
N PRO A 62 14.53 -14.89 -12.18
CA PRO A 62 15.61 -15.65 -11.52
C PRO A 62 15.98 -15.11 -10.13
N LEU A 63 15.58 -13.88 -9.80
CA LEU A 63 15.74 -13.27 -8.48
C LEU A 63 14.41 -13.14 -7.72
N GLY A 64 13.29 -13.59 -8.28
CA GLY A 64 11.94 -13.33 -7.77
C GLY A 64 11.66 -13.93 -6.41
N GLU A 65 12.06 -15.19 -6.19
CA GLU A 65 11.89 -15.88 -4.91
C GLU A 65 12.70 -15.20 -3.79
N LYS A 66 13.95 -14.82 -4.09
CA LYS A 66 14.83 -14.14 -3.14
C LYS A 66 14.37 -12.70 -2.85
N VAL A 67 13.86 -11.99 -3.86
CA VAL A 67 13.26 -10.66 -3.69
C VAL A 67 11.96 -10.76 -2.87
N ALA A 68 11.11 -11.74 -3.13
CA ALA A 68 9.88 -11.96 -2.37
C ALA A 68 10.18 -12.29 -0.91
N GLU A 69 11.14 -13.17 -0.63
CA GLU A 69 11.56 -13.50 0.73
C GLU A 69 12.11 -12.29 1.47
N LEU A 70 13.05 -11.55 0.86
CA LEU A 70 13.66 -10.36 1.48
C LEU A 70 12.66 -9.21 1.68
N THR A 71 11.70 -9.04 0.77
CA THR A 71 10.67 -8.00 0.90
C THR A 71 9.56 -8.38 1.89
N SER A 72 9.31 -9.67 2.11
CA SER A 72 8.36 -10.15 3.12
C SER A 72 8.77 -9.80 4.56
N GLN A 73 10.07 -9.63 4.80
CA GLN A 73 10.62 -9.22 6.09
C GLN A 73 10.42 -7.72 6.39
N VAL A 74 9.94 -6.95 5.41
CA VAL A 74 9.66 -5.52 5.57
C VAL A 74 8.22 -5.32 6.02
N ASN A 75 8.04 -4.91 7.27
CA ASN A 75 6.72 -4.63 7.80
C ASN A 75 6.28 -3.18 7.52
N PHE A 76 5.32 -3.03 6.61
CA PHE A 76 4.73 -1.73 6.26
C PHE A 76 3.71 -1.22 7.28
N LEU A 77 3.18 -2.07 8.17
CA LEU A 77 2.24 -1.65 9.22
C LEU A 77 2.89 -0.67 10.20
N ALA A 78 4.21 -0.74 10.36
CA ALA A 78 4.96 0.23 11.15
C ALA A 78 4.81 1.68 10.65
N LEU A 79 4.50 1.89 9.36
CA LEU A 79 4.27 3.21 8.79
C LEU A 79 2.86 3.74 8.98
N THR A 80 1.88 2.87 9.21
CA THR A 80 0.48 3.29 9.24
C THR A 80 0.24 4.27 10.38
N THR A 81 0.84 4.04 11.55
CA THR A 81 0.74 4.90 12.73
C THR A 81 1.19 6.35 12.48
N PRO A 82 2.42 6.63 11.99
CA PRO A 82 2.84 8.01 11.72
C PRO A 82 2.07 8.65 10.56
N ILE A 83 1.70 7.87 9.52
CA ILE A 83 0.90 8.39 8.40
C ILE A 83 -0.49 8.81 8.91
N LEU A 84 -1.15 7.97 9.71
CA LEU A 84 -2.46 8.25 10.27
C LEU A 84 -2.40 9.41 11.27
N GLY A 85 -1.33 9.50 12.05
CA GLY A 85 -1.06 10.65 12.94
C GLY A 85 -0.94 11.96 12.15
N TYR A 86 -0.14 11.98 11.07
CA TYR A 86 -0.01 13.16 10.22
C TYR A 86 -1.32 13.52 9.51
N ALA A 87 -2.06 12.53 9.01
CA ALA A 87 -3.39 12.73 8.44
C ALA A 87 -4.34 13.34 9.46
N GLY A 88 -4.34 12.85 10.70
CA GLY A 88 -5.14 13.39 11.80
C GLY A 88 -4.79 14.85 12.13
N ILE A 89 -3.50 15.19 12.21
CA ILE A 89 -3.04 16.57 12.43
C ILE A 89 -3.44 17.47 11.25
N SER A 90 -3.28 17.00 10.01
CA SER A 90 -3.68 17.74 8.81
C SER A 90 -5.19 18.00 8.79
N MET A 91 -6.01 17.05 9.19
CA MET A 91 -7.46 17.21 9.32
C MET A 91 -7.82 18.15 10.49
N GLY A 92 -7.02 18.16 11.55
CA GLY A 92 -7.14 19.06 12.69
C GLY A 92 -6.97 20.54 12.33
N LYS A 93 -6.26 20.86 11.25
CA LYS A 93 -6.11 22.23 10.75
C LYS A 93 -7.44 22.83 10.24
N ASP A 94 -8.34 21.99 9.75
CA ASP A 94 -9.65 22.37 9.19
C ASP A 94 -10.82 21.96 10.12
N LEU A 95 -10.62 22.04 11.44
CA LEU A 95 -11.60 21.63 12.45
C LEU A 95 -12.97 22.31 12.31
N ASP A 96 -13.02 23.58 11.90
CA ASP A 96 -14.29 24.30 11.70
C ASP A 96 -15.13 23.72 10.57
N SER A 97 -14.48 23.32 9.47
CA SER A 97 -15.12 22.62 8.35
C SER A 97 -15.56 21.22 8.76
N PHE A 98 -14.76 20.55 9.59
CA PHE A 98 -15.07 19.23 10.13
C PHE A 98 -16.26 19.26 11.08
N LYS A 99 -16.40 20.29 11.91
CA LYS A 99 -17.56 20.45 12.82
C LYS A 99 -18.86 20.67 12.05
N LYS A 100 -18.80 21.44 10.94
CA LYS A 100 -19.97 21.69 10.09
C LYS A 100 -20.37 20.46 9.25
N ASN A 101 -19.40 19.67 8.79
CA ASN A 101 -19.65 18.55 7.86
C ASN A 101 -19.46 17.15 8.48
N GLY A 102 -19.11 17.04 9.77
CA GLY A 102 -18.69 15.79 10.40
C GLY A 102 -19.71 14.67 10.30
N LEU A 103 -21.00 14.98 10.49
CA LEU A 103 -22.08 14.00 10.32
C LEU A 103 -22.13 13.47 8.87
N LYS A 104 -21.95 14.33 7.87
CA LYS A 104 -21.93 13.93 6.45
C LYS A 104 -20.71 13.05 6.15
N ILE A 105 -19.55 13.35 6.73
CA ILE A 105 -18.33 12.55 6.56
C ILE A 105 -18.53 11.14 7.10
N VAL A 106 -19.14 11.00 8.29
CA VAL A 106 -19.43 9.68 8.88
C VAL A 106 -20.39 8.88 8.00
N ILE A 107 -21.47 9.50 7.53
CA ILE A 107 -22.44 8.84 6.64
C ILE A 107 -21.75 8.39 5.35
N VAL A 108 -21.00 9.28 4.68
CA VAL A 108 -20.27 8.94 3.46
C VAL A 108 -19.27 7.81 3.71
N ALA A 109 -18.54 7.83 4.83
CA ALA A 109 -17.60 6.76 5.18
C ALA A 109 -18.30 5.40 5.30
N ILE A 110 -19.44 5.34 5.99
CA ILE A 110 -20.24 4.11 6.11
C ILE A 110 -20.66 3.59 4.73
N PHE A 111 -21.20 4.47 3.88
CA PHE A 111 -21.60 4.08 2.52
C PHE A 111 -20.40 3.62 1.66
N VAL A 112 -19.25 4.28 1.78
CA VAL A 112 -18.02 3.89 1.06
C VAL A 112 -17.51 2.53 1.53
N PHE A 113 -17.48 2.28 2.84
CA PHE A 113 -17.05 0.98 3.37
C PHE A 113 -17.99 -0.15 2.95
N ILE A 114 -19.29 0.05 3.09
CA ILE A 114 -20.30 -0.93 2.67
C ILE A 114 -20.21 -1.16 1.16
N GLY A 115 -20.16 -0.09 0.36
CA GLY A 115 -20.07 -0.17 -1.10
C GLY A 115 -18.81 -0.88 -1.58
N THR A 116 -17.65 -0.58 -0.99
CA THR A 116 -16.38 -1.23 -1.34
C THR A 116 -16.39 -2.72 -0.98
N TYR A 117 -16.94 -3.06 0.19
CA TYR A 117 -17.04 -4.44 0.65
C TYR A 117 -17.99 -5.26 -0.23
N ILE A 118 -19.21 -4.77 -0.46
CA ILE A 118 -20.20 -5.44 -1.30
C ILE A 118 -19.70 -5.55 -2.74
N GLY A 119 -19.12 -4.48 -3.31
CA GLY A 119 -18.55 -4.51 -4.65
C GLY A 119 -17.46 -5.57 -4.80
N SER A 120 -16.53 -5.62 -3.84
CA SER A 120 -15.48 -6.65 -3.80
C SER A 120 -16.06 -8.06 -3.65
N ALA A 121 -17.09 -8.24 -2.81
CA ALA A 121 -17.76 -9.51 -2.60
C ALA A 121 -18.50 -10.01 -3.86
N VAL A 122 -19.17 -9.11 -4.59
CA VAL A 122 -19.84 -9.44 -5.85
C VAL A 122 -18.83 -9.86 -6.92
N ILE A 123 -17.72 -9.13 -7.07
CA ILE A 123 -16.65 -9.48 -8.01
C ILE A 123 -16.06 -10.85 -7.64
N ALA A 124 -15.74 -11.06 -6.36
CA ALA A 124 -15.23 -12.34 -5.87
C ALA A 124 -16.23 -13.48 -6.15
N HIS A 125 -17.51 -13.28 -5.87
CA HIS A 125 -18.55 -14.28 -6.11
C HIS A 125 -18.69 -14.61 -7.61
N ALA A 126 -18.66 -13.61 -8.48
CA ALA A 126 -18.69 -13.81 -9.93
C ALA A 126 -17.47 -14.60 -10.42
N VAL A 127 -16.26 -14.23 -9.98
CA VAL A 127 -15.02 -14.92 -10.37
C VAL A 127 -14.99 -16.36 -9.85
N LEU A 128 -15.41 -16.59 -8.60
CA LEU A 128 -15.46 -17.92 -7.99
C LEU A 128 -16.46 -18.84 -8.70
N LYS A 129 -17.62 -18.30 -9.08
CA LYS A 129 -18.64 -19.01 -9.87
C LYS A 129 -18.16 -19.37 -11.26
N LEU A 130 -17.42 -18.46 -11.92
CA LEU A 130 -16.80 -18.73 -13.22
C LEU A 130 -15.66 -19.78 -13.12
N THR A 131 -14.94 -19.79 -12.00
CA THR A 131 -13.83 -20.74 -11.73
C THR A 131 -14.35 -22.08 -11.18
N GLY A 132 -15.66 -22.23 -10.94
CA GLY A 132 -16.28 -23.47 -10.47
C GLY A 132 -15.95 -23.84 -9.01
N GLN A 133 -15.49 -22.88 -8.21
CA GLN A 133 -15.21 -23.10 -6.78
C GLN A 133 -16.47 -22.96 -5.89
N ILE A 134 -17.57 -22.44 -6.44
CA ILE A 134 -18.93 -22.31 -5.87
C ILE A 134 -19.92 -22.41 -7.03
#